data_AF-A0A1E3G3P9-F1
#
_entry.id   AF-A0A1E3G3P9-F1
#
_cell.length_a   1.000
_cell.length_b   1.000
_cell.length_c   1.000
_cell.angle_alpha   90.00
_cell.angle_beta   90.00
_cell.angle_gamma   90.00
#
_symmetry.space_group_name_H-M   'P 1'
#
loop_
_entity.id
_entity.type
_entity.pdbx_description
1 polymer ?
#
loop_
_entity_poly.entity_id
_entity_poly.type
_entity_poly.pdbx_seq_one_letter_code
_entity_poly.pdbx_strand_id
1 'polypeptide(L)'
;MSRVLRCVIVEDEKLQALVLEKLLKELGVKVESIAMNAREAVEVINSVKPDVVFLDINLGDADGFYVLEQVSHKPYVVFTTAYSEYALKAFEVYAIDYIVKPVTRERIAKTIERLRNLLEKSDESFEERLQEQVRRALERLREEFFGLKRPRFSVEIGDEVVFLDPSDILYIEAFEHGARIATKSAEYISKTPLKELEEQLSSEGLGQFVRVHRSYLVNMDHVRKISRNYFGTVALVLSNDKTIPVGRSYRKVLDEYFS
;
A
#
# COMPACT_ATOMS: atom_id res chain seq x y z
N MET A 1 -25.30 21.68 -1.51
CA MET A 1 -25.43 21.12 -2.89
C MET A 1 -24.12 20.46 -3.21
N SER A 2 -24.11 19.16 -3.52
CA SER A 2 -22.89 18.43 -3.88
C SER A 2 -22.25 19.06 -5.12
N ARG A 3 -20.93 19.25 -5.11
CA ARG A 3 -20.16 19.77 -6.26
C ARG A 3 -20.43 18.92 -7.50
N VAL A 4 -20.71 19.56 -8.65
CA VAL A 4 -20.90 18.86 -9.92
C VAL A 4 -19.55 18.33 -10.40
N LEU A 5 -19.46 17.02 -10.62
CA LEU A 5 -18.26 16.35 -11.10
C LEU A 5 -18.01 16.69 -12.57
N ARG A 6 -16.84 17.23 -12.89
CA ARG A 6 -16.43 17.55 -14.27
C ARG A 6 -15.57 16.43 -14.85
N CYS A 7 -15.93 15.96 -16.03
CA CYS A 7 -15.38 14.76 -16.65
C CYS A 7 -14.88 15.05 -18.07
N VAL A 8 -13.79 14.41 -18.46
CA VAL A 8 -13.40 14.23 -19.88
C VAL A 8 -13.48 12.74 -20.21
N ILE A 9 -14.00 12.41 -21.38
CA ILE A 9 -14.03 11.05 -21.91
C ILE A 9 -12.93 10.94 -22.96
N VAL A 10 -12.18 9.84 -22.97
CA VAL A 10 -11.15 9.54 -23.96
C VAL A 10 -11.42 8.14 -24.52
N GLU A 11 -11.86 8.10 -25.77
CA GLU A 11 -12.39 6.89 -26.43
C GLU A 11 -12.32 7.09 -27.96
N ASP A 12 -11.64 6.19 -28.67
CA ASP A 12 -11.46 6.27 -30.12
C ASP A 12 -12.72 5.86 -30.91
N GLU A 13 -13.62 5.08 -30.29
CA GLU A 13 -14.89 4.71 -30.90
C GLU A 13 -16.05 5.66 -30.52
N LYS A 14 -16.46 6.50 -31.47
CA LYS A 14 -17.48 7.55 -31.28
C LYS A 14 -18.79 7.06 -30.65
N LEU A 15 -19.28 5.89 -31.07
CA LEU A 15 -20.53 5.34 -30.53
C LEU A 15 -20.38 4.97 -29.05
N GLN A 16 -19.24 4.39 -28.67
CA GLN A 16 -18.96 4.04 -27.28
C GLN A 16 -18.86 5.30 -26.41
N ALA A 17 -18.18 6.33 -26.93
CA ALA A 17 -18.04 7.62 -26.24
C ALA A 17 -19.40 8.26 -25.96
N LEU A 18 -20.31 8.24 -26.94
CA LEU A 18 -21.67 8.79 -26.80
C LEU A 18 -22.54 7.99 -25.82
N VAL A 19 -22.42 6.66 -25.81
CA VAL A 19 -23.11 5.81 -24.82
C VAL A 19 -22.62 6.15 -23.41
N LEU A 20 -21.31 6.24 -23.21
CA LEU A 20 -20.72 6.59 -21.93
C LEU A 20 -21.10 8.02 -21.50
N GLU A 21 -21.07 8.99 -22.42
CA GLU A 21 -21.49 10.37 -22.17
C GLU A 21 -22.93 10.43 -21.69
N LYS A 22 -23.85 9.72 -22.37
CA LYS A 22 -25.26 9.65 -21.98
C LYS A 22 -25.42 9.11 -20.56
N LEU A 23 -24.76 7.99 -20.24
CA LEU A 23 -24.82 7.38 -18.91
C LEU A 23 -24.27 8.33 -17.83
N LEU A 24 -23.15 9.00 -18.08
CA LEU A 24 -22.54 9.95 -17.16
C LEU A 24 -23.44 11.17 -16.92
N LYS A 25 -24.04 11.73 -17.97
CA LYS A 25 -25.00 12.85 -17.87
C LYS A 25 -26.24 12.47 -17.06
N GLU A 26 -26.82 11.30 -17.31
CA GLU A 26 -27.96 10.77 -16.54
C GLU A 26 -27.65 10.59 -15.05
N LEU A 27 -26.38 10.36 -14.71
CA LEU A 27 -25.90 10.23 -13.33
C LEU A 27 -25.47 11.56 -12.71
N GLY A 28 -25.67 12.68 -13.40
CA GLY A 28 -25.37 14.03 -12.90
C GLY A 28 -23.88 14.38 -12.94
N VAL A 29 -23.13 13.83 -13.90
CA VAL A 29 -21.75 14.22 -14.21
C VAL A 29 -21.76 15.19 -15.39
N LYS A 30 -20.98 16.27 -15.30
CA LYS A 30 -20.79 17.20 -16.41
C LYS A 30 -19.64 16.72 -17.29
N VAL A 31 -19.96 16.21 -18.47
CA VAL A 31 -18.95 15.88 -19.49
C VAL A 31 -18.55 17.18 -20.20
N GLU A 32 -17.32 17.62 -20.00
CA GLU A 32 -16.79 18.87 -20.55
C GLU A 32 -16.30 18.68 -21.99
N SER A 33 -15.75 17.50 -22.32
CA SER A 33 -15.27 17.18 -23.65
C SER A 33 -15.11 15.66 -23.84
N ILE A 34 -15.10 15.24 -25.11
CA ILE A 34 -14.75 13.90 -25.55
C ILE A 34 -13.51 14.04 -26.44
N ALA A 35 -12.47 13.24 -26.17
CA ALA A 35 -11.28 13.13 -26.99
C ALA A 35 -11.26 11.77 -27.70
N MET A 36 -10.95 11.78 -29.00
CA MET A 36 -11.03 10.60 -29.87
C MET A 36 -9.67 9.92 -30.09
N ASN A 37 -8.59 10.45 -29.51
CA ASN A 37 -7.23 9.90 -29.61
C ASN A 37 -6.35 10.48 -28.49
N ALA A 38 -5.15 9.92 -28.34
CA ALA A 38 -4.22 10.32 -27.27
C ALA A 38 -3.80 11.78 -27.34
N ARG A 39 -3.56 12.32 -28.54
CA ARG A 39 -3.14 13.72 -28.70
C ARG A 39 -4.23 14.68 -28.23
N GLU A 40 -5.46 14.50 -28.69
CA GLU A 40 -6.60 15.30 -28.27
C GLU A 40 -6.84 15.18 -26.76
N ALA A 41 -6.66 13.97 -26.20
CA ALA A 41 -6.80 13.74 -24.78
C ALA A 41 -5.82 14.59 -23.96
N VAL A 42 -4.53 14.62 -24.33
CA VAL A 42 -3.52 15.43 -23.63
C VAL A 42 -3.87 16.93 -23.70
N GLU A 43 -4.27 17.43 -24.87
CA GLU A 43 -4.65 18.84 -25.07
C GLU A 43 -5.88 19.22 -24.22
N VAL A 44 -6.92 18.39 -24.25
CA VAL A 44 -8.19 18.63 -23.54
C VAL A 44 -8.03 18.49 -22.02
N ILE A 45 -7.32 17.47 -21.53
CA ILE A 45 -7.14 17.25 -20.09
C ILE A 45 -6.38 18.42 -19.45
N ASN A 46 -5.32 18.89 -20.12
CA ASN A 46 -4.50 20.00 -19.62
C ASN A 46 -5.26 21.35 -19.64
N SER A 47 -6.12 21.56 -20.63
CA SER A 47 -6.89 22.81 -20.78
C SER A 47 -8.13 22.85 -19.88
N VAL A 48 -8.95 21.81 -19.90
CA VAL A 48 -10.20 21.71 -19.14
C VAL A 48 -9.95 21.51 -17.65
N LYS A 49 -8.85 20.83 -17.31
CA LYS A 49 -8.49 20.40 -15.95
C LYS A 49 -9.68 19.72 -15.25
N PRO A 50 -10.17 18.58 -15.79
CA PRO A 50 -11.33 17.90 -15.25
C PRO A 50 -11.06 17.32 -13.85
N ASP A 51 -12.11 17.00 -13.12
CA ASP A 51 -11.98 16.29 -11.84
C ASP A 51 -11.69 14.80 -12.07
N VAL A 52 -12.25 14.22 -13.14
CA VAL A 52 -12.06 12.82 -13.53
C VAL A 52 -11.91 12.66 -15.04
N VAL A 53 -11.15 11.66 -15.45
CA VAL A 53 -11.05 11.17 -16.83
C VAL A 53 -11.54 9.72 -16.89
N PHE A 54 -12.43 9.44 -17.85
CA PHE A 54 -12.76 8.08 -18.28
C PHE A 54 -11.98 7.78 -19.54
N LEU A 55 -11.08 6.80 -19.48
CA LEU A 55 -10.03 6.60 -20.48
C LEU A 55 -10.01 5.16 -20.98
N ASP A 56 -10.18 4.95 -22.29
CA ASP A 56 -9.77 3.69 -22.89
C ASP A 56 -8.25 3.56 -22.91
N ILE A 57 -7.78 2.33 -22.71
CA ILE A 57 -6.39 1.93 -22.82
C ILE A 57 -5.99 1.82 -24.28
N ASN A 58 -6.85 1.29 -25.14
CA ASN A 58 -6.54 1.20 -26.56
C ASN A 58 -7.14 2.40 -27.29
N LEU A 59 -6.30 3.35 -27.71
CA LEU A 59 -6.73 4.51 -28.51
C LEU A 59 -6.31 4.37 -29.98
N GLY A 60 -6.03 3.15 -30.42
CA GLY A 60 -5.54 2.84 -31.75
C GLY A 60 -4.05 3.12 -31.93
N ASP A 61 -3.66 4.41 -31.94
CA ASP A 61 -2.29 4.84 -32.21
C ASP A 61 -1.40 4.94 -30.96
N ALA A 62 -2.01 4.93 -29.78
CA ALA A 62 -1.32 5.00 -28.50
C ALA A 62 -2.09 4.28 -27.39
N ASP A 63 -1.38 4.00 -26.31
CA ASP A 63 -1.93 3.45 -25.08
C ASP A 63 -2.47 4.60 -24.19
N GLY A 64 -3.62 4.43 -23.54
CA GLY A 64 -4.13 5.35 -22.52
C GLY A 64 -3.14 5.63 -21.40
N PHE A 65 -2.27 4.67 -21.03
CA PHE A 65 -1.18 4.93 -20.07
C PHE A 65 -0.22 6.03 -20.56
N TYR A 66 0.06 6.08 -21.86
CA TYR A 66 0.89 7.14 -22.45
C TYR A 66 0.26 8.53 -22.25
N VAL A 67 -1.07 8.64 -22.38
CA VAL A 67 -1.77 9.91 -22.13
C VAL A 67 -1.50 10.41 -20.70
N LEU A 68 -1.53 9.52 -19.71
CA LEU A 68 -1.32 9.86 -18.29
C LEU A 68 0.10 10.35 -17.99
N GLU A 69 1.09 9.86 -18.74
CA GLU A 69 2.48 10.32 -18.63
C GLU A 69 2.66 11.74 -19.21
N GLN A 70 1.91 12.08 -20.26
CA GLN A 70 2.05 13.37 -20.95
C GLN A 70 1.21 14.51 -20.34
N VAL A 71 0.17 14.20 -19.56
CA VAL A 71 -0.66 15.25 -18.93
C VAL A 71 0.02 15.86 -17.71
N SER A 72 -0.04 17.20 -17.65
CA SER A 72 0.45 18.02 -16.54
C SER A 72 -0.58 18.14 -15.41
N HIS A 73 -1.87 18.19 -15.75
CA HIS A 73 -2.96 18.09 -14.78
C HIS A 73 -3.19 16.62 -14.43
N LYS A 74 -3.34 16.30 -13.15
CA LYS A 74 -3.58 14.93 -12.66
C LYS A 74 -5.03 14.80 -12.17
N PRO A 75 -5.99 14.48 -13.06
CA PRO A 75 -7.36 14.17 -12.66
C PRO A 75 -7.42 12.79 -11.99
N TYR A 76 -8.54 12.46 -11.33
CA TYR A 76 -8.83 11.06 -11.04
C TYR A 76 -8.98 10.27 -12.34
N VAL A 77 -8.50 9.02 -12.36
CA VAL A 77 -8.53 8.18 -13.56
C VAL A 77 -9.47 7.01 -13.35
N VAL A 78 -10.34 6.77 -14.33
CA VAL A 78 -11.15 5.56 -14.47
C VAL A 78 -10.85 4.96 -15.83
N PHE A 79 -10.33 3.74 -15.86
CA PHE A 79 -10.15 3.04 -17.14
C PHE A 79 -11.45 2.39 -17.59
N THR A 80 -11.76 2.51 -18.88
CA THR A 80 -12.89 1.86 -19.56
C THR A 80 -12.39 1.13 -20.78
N THR A 81 -12.16 -0.18 -20.71
CA THR A 81 -11.50 -0.92 -21.80
C THR A 81 -12.07 -2.33 -21.99
N ALA A 82 -11.83 -2.95 -23.14
CA ALA A 82 -12.22 -4.34 -23.40
C ALA A 82 -11.20 -5.37 -22.86
N TYR A 83 -9.99 -4.92 -22.54
CA TYR A 83 -8.89 -5.79 -22.11
C TYR A 83 -8.89 -5.91 -20.60
N SER A 84 -8.84 -7.12 -20.04
CA SER A 84 -8.84 -7.31 -18.58
C SER A 84 -7.42 -7.40 -17.99
N GLU A 85 -6.44 -7.72 -18.83
CA GLU A 85 -5.04 -7.98 -18.45
C GLU A 85 -4.30 -6.74 -17.94
N TYR A 86 -4.78 -5.54 -18.25
CA TYR A 86 -4.17 -4.28 -17.80
C TYR A 86 -4.68 -3.82 -16.42
N ALA A 87 -5.57 -4.58 -15.77
CA ALA A 87 -6.11 -4.23 -14.46
C ALA A 87 -5.01 -4.07 -13.38
N LEU A 88 -3.95 -4.90 -13.44
CA LEU A 88 -2.81 -4.77 -12.53
C LEU A 88 -2.02 -3.48 -12.77
N LYS A 89 -1.78 -3.10 -14.03
CA LYS A 89 -1.08 -1.85 -14.36
C LYS A 89 -1.90 -0.61 -13.99
N ALA A 90 -3.22 -0.70 -14.07
CA ALA A 90 -4.10 0.39 -13.63
C ALA A 90 -3.96 0.71 -12.13
N PHE A 91 -3.57 -0.27 -11.32
CA PHE A 91 -3.25 -0.05 -9.91
C PHE A 91 -1.99 0.80 -9.71
N GLU A 92 -0.96 0.59 -10.54
CA GLU A 92 0.33 1.32 -10.47
C GLU A 92 0.16 2.82 -10.72
N VAL A 93 -0.80 3.21 -11.56
CA VAL A 93 -1.12 4.62 -11.85
C VAL A 93 -2.18 5.23 -10.93
N TYR A 94 -2.49 4.55 -9.81
CA TYR A 94 -3.49 4.96 -8.82
C TYR A 94 -4.86 5.28 -9.45
N ALA A 95 -5.28 4.50 -10.46
CA ALA A 95 -6.62 4.65 -11.02
C ALA A 95 -7.68 4.35 -9.95
N ILE A 96 -8.71 5.19 -9.87
CA ILE A 96 -9.81 5.04 -8.92
C ILE A 96 -10.67 3.83 -9.26
N ASP A 97 -10.76 3.49 -10.55
CA ASP A 97 -11.54 2.35 -10.97
C ASP A 97 -11.09 1.79 -12.32
N TYR A 98 -11.45 0.52 -12.53
CA TYR A 98 -11.20 -0.21 -13.77
C TYR A 98 -12.50 -0.89 -14.22
N ILE A 99 -12.98 -0.51 -15.40
CA ILE A 99 -14.27 -0.97 -15.93
C ILE A 99 -14.00 -1.73 -17.23
N VAL A 100 -14.20 -3.04 -17.18
CA VAL A 100 -14.19 -3.87 -18.37
C VAL A 100 -15.50 -3.66 -19.12
N LYS A 101 -15.41 -3.37 -20.42
CA LYS A 101 -16.56 -3.23 -21.32
C LYS A 101 -17.30 -4.58 -21.44
N PRO A 102 -18.64 -4.60 -21.54
CA PRO A 102 -19.53 -3.46 -21.76
C PRO A 102 -19.82 -2.63 -20.50
N VAL A 103 -19.87 -1.30 -20.66
CA VAL A 103 -20.22 -0.39 -19.58
C VAL A 103 -21.72 -0.46 -19.27
N THR A 104 -22.08 -0.63 -18.00
CA THR A 104 -23.47 -0.60 -17.54
C THR A 104 -23.73 0.61 -16.64
N ARG A 105 -24.99 1.06 -16.60
CA ARG A 105 -25.40 2.19 -15.75
C ARG A 105 -25.06 1.95 -14.28
N GLU A 106 -25.32 0.74 -13.79
CA GLU A 106 -25.07 0.33 -12.41
C GLU A 106 -23.57 0.35 -12.09
N ARG A 107 -22.73 -0.06 -13.05
CA ARG A 107 -21.28 -0.07 -12.88
C ARG A 107 -20.70 1.33 -12.81
N ILE A 108 -21.14 2.23 -13.70
CA ILE A 108 -20.75 3.64 -13.71
C ILE A 108 -21.28 4.34 -12.45
N ALA A 109 -22.51 4.07 -12.03
CA ALA A 109 -23.09 4.65 -10.82
C ALA A 109 -22.22 4.38 -9.58
N LYS A 110 -21.73 3.14 -9.41
CA LYS A 110 -20.79 2.79 -8.32
C LYS A 110 -19.49 3.58 -8.41
N THR A 111 -18.94 3.77 -9.60
CA THR A 111 -17.72 4.56 -9.82
C THR A 111 -17.94 6.04 -9.50
N ILE A 112 -19.06 6.62 -9.93
CA ILE A 112 -19.41 8.01 -9.62
C ILE A 112 -19.65 8.21 -8.12
N GLU A 113 -20.29 7.26 -7.45
CA GLU A 113 -20.46 7.30 -5.99
C GLU A 113 -19.11 7.28 -5.27
N ARG A 114 -18.16 6.44 -5.71
CA ARG A 114 -16.78 6.46 -5.20
C ARG A 114 -16.14 7.83 -5.42
N LEU A 115 -16.15 8.37 -6.64
CA LEU A 115 -15.56 9.67 -6.97
C LEU A 115 -16.16 10.83 -6.15
N ARG A 116 -17.48 10.86 -5.97
CA ARG A 116 -18.14 11.85 -5.11
C ARG A 116 -17.67 11.73 -3.66
N ASN A 117 -17.59 10.51 -3.13
CA ASN A 117 -17.06 10.26 -1.80
C ASN A 117 -15.60 10.73 -1.63
N LEU A 118 -14.79 10.68 -2.69
CA LEU A 118 -13.41 11.20 -2.68
C LEU A 118 -13.39 12.72 -2.60
N LEU A 119 -14.16 13.36 -3.49
CA LEU A 119 -14.20 14.81 -3.65
C LEU A 119 -14.93 15.55 -2.53
N GLU A 120 -15.90 14.91 -1.88
CA GLU A 120 -16.57 15.46 -0.68
C GLU A 120 -15.72 15.32 0.59
N LYS A 121 -14.64 14.53 0.55
CA LYS A 121 -13.78 14.24 1.72
C LYS A 121 -12.40 14.88 1.61
N SER A 122 -12.28 15.93 0.80
CA SER A 122 -11.04 16.71 0.63
C SER A 122 -10.66 17.59 1.83
N ASP A 123 -11.11 17.25 3.05
CA ASP A 123 -10.58 17.76 4.30
C ASP A 123 -10.30 16.54 5.21
N GLU A 124 -9.01 16.21 5.36
CA GLU A 124 -8.35 15.28 6.31
C GLU A 124 -8.81 13.80 6.38
N SER A 125 -10.05 13.47 6.00
CA SER A 125 -10.66 12.16 6.27
C SER A 125 -10.51 11.14 5.15
N PHE A 126 -10.06 11.53 3.95
CA PHE A 126 -9.90 10.59 2.84
C PHE A 126 -8.67 9.69 3.02
N GLU A 127 -7.53 10.23 3.43
CA GLU A 127 -6.35 9.42 3.72
C GLU A 127 -6.63 8.43 4.85
N GLU A 128 -7.25 8.88 5.96
CA GLU A 128 -7.63 7.99 7.06
C GLU A 128 -8.62 6.90 6.64
N ARG A 129 -9.61 7.23 5.79
CA ARG A 129 -10.59 6.24 5.29
C ARG A 129 -10.01 5.33 4.22
N LEU A 130 -9.11 5.80 3.38
CA LEU A 130 -8.40 4.98 2.41
C LEU A 130 -7.46 4.03 3.14
N GLN A 131 -6.73 4.52 4.15
CA GLN A 131 -5.94 3.68 5.05
C GLN A 131 -6.82 2.63 5.74
N GLU A 132 -7.97 3.00 6.27
CA GLU A 132 -8.88 2.04 6.91
C GLU A 132 -9.53 1.06 5.91
N GLN A 133 -9.84 1.49 4.69
CA GLN A 133 -10.38 0.60 3.65
C GLN A 133 -9.31 -0.37 3.13
N VAL A 134 -8.08 0.10 2.92
CA VAL A 134 -6.93 -0.74 2.58
C VAL A 134 -6.62 -1.69 3.73
N ARG A 135 -6.65 -1.23 4.99
CA ARG A 135 -6.47 -2.07 6.18
C ARG A 135 -7.53 -3.18 6.24
N ARG A 136 -8.80 -2.84 6.02
CA ARG A 136 -9.90 -3.83 6.00
C ARG A 136 -9.85 -4.77 4.81
N ALA A 137 -9.44 -4.30 3.64
CA ALA A 137 -9.25 -5.13 2.46
C ALA A 137 -8.07 -6.10 2.66
N LEU A 138 -6.98 -5.64 3.27
CA LEU A 138 -5.85 -6.47 3.68
C LEU A 138 -6.25 -7.45 4.79
N GLU A 139 -7.08 -7.05 5.76
CA GLU A 139 -7.62 -7.96 6.78
C GLU A 139 -8.51 -9.03 6.17
N ARG A 140 -9.38 -8.69 5.21
CA ARG A 140 -10.23 -9.66 4.50
C ARG A 140 -9.44 -10.56 3.57
N LEU A 141 -8.50 -10.02 2.80
CA LEU A 141 -7.56 -10.82 2.00
C LEU A 141 -6.72 -11.71 2.90
N ARG A 142 -6.33 -11.23 4.09
CA ARG A 142 -5.69 -12.06 5.11
C ARG A 142 -6.64 -13.17 5.56
N GLU A 143 -7.89 -12.90 5.90
CA GLU A 143 -8.83 -13.94 6.33
C GLU A 143 -9.18 -14.94 5.21
N GLU A 144 -9.27 -14.50 3.96
CA GLU A 144 -9.71 -15.27 2.81
C GLU A 144 -8.57 -16.09 2.18
N PHE A 145 -7.32 -15.59 2.20
CA PHE A 145 -6.12 -16.36 1.79
C PHE A 145 -5.44 -17.10 2.95
N PHE A 146 -5.55 -16.62 4.20
CA PHE A 146 -4.88 -17.18 5.38
C PHE A 146 -5.85 -17.95 6.30
N GLY A 147 -6.49 -18.97 5.72
CA GLY A 147 -6.80 -20.19 6.48
C GLY A 147 -5.55 -20.84 7.13
N LEU A 148 -4.35 -20.32 6.86
CA LEU A 148 -3.11 -20.58 7.59
C LEU A 148 -2.85 -19.46 8.61
N LYS A 149 -3.04 -19.79 9.90
CA LYS A 149 -2.62 -19.07 11.11
C LYS A 149 -1.67 -17.88 10.83
N ARG A 150 -1.96 -16.68 11.39
CA ARG A 150 -0.94 -15.62 11.59
C ARG A 150 0.40 -16.30 11.90
N PRO A 151 1.54 -15.95 11.26
CA PRO A 151 2.81 -16.55 11.64
C PRO A 151 2.93 -16.41 13.16
N ARG A 152 2.96 -17.55 13.86
CA ARG A 152 3.07 -17.57 15.32
C ARG A 152 4.46 -18.09 15.60
N PHE A 153 5.30 -17.22 16.14
CA PHE A 153 6.60 -17.61 16.62
C PHE A 153 6.40 -18.39 17.91
N SER A 154 6.60 -19.70 17.87
CA SER A 154 6.50 -20.55 19.05
C SER A 154 7.79 -20.48 19.85
N VAL A 155 7.67 -20.25 21.15
CA VAL A 155 8.80 -20.14 22.08
C VAL A 155 8.52 -20.97 23.32
N GLU A 156 9.52 -21.71 23.77
CA GLU A 156 9.47 -22.42 25.05
C GLU A 156 9.77 -21.47 26.21
N ILE A 157 8.79 -21.30 27.10
CA ILE A 157 8.86 -20.49 28.32
C ILE A 157 8.59 -21.42 29.52
N GLY A 158 9.62 -21.74 30.28
CA GLY A 158 9.52 -22.70 31.38
C GLY A 158 9.26 -24.12 30.85
N ASP A 159 8.04 -24.62 31.05
CA ASP A 159 7.53 -25.91 30.56
C ASP A 159 6.37 -25.73 29.55
N GLU A 160 6.05 -24.48 29.19
CA GLU A 160 4.95 -24.14 28.30
C GLU A 160 5.47 -23.66 26.93
N VAL A 161 4.71 -23.93 25.88
CA VAL A 161 4.93 -23.35 24.55
C VAL A 161 4.02 -22.15 24.38
N VAL A 162 4.63 -20.97 24.30
CA VAL A 162 3.93 -19.70 24.08
C VAL A 162 4.01 -19.33 22.61
N PHE A 163 2.86 -19.04 22.01
CA PHE A 163 2.76 -18.58 20.63
C PHE A 163 2.69 -17.06 20.59
N LEU A 164 3.75 -16.43 20.08
CA LEU A 164 3.85 -14.97 19.96
C LEU A 164 3.53 -14.53 18.54
N ASP A 165 2.83 -13.40 18.40
CA ASP A 165 2.72 -12.70 17.12
C ASP A 165 4.06 -11.98 16.87
N PRO A 166 4.80 -12.28 15.79
CA PRO A 166 6.08 -11.64 15.50
C PRO A 166 5.99 -10.12 15.40
N SER A 167 4.83 -9.59 15.00
CA SER A 167 4.60 -8.14 14.92
C SER A 167 4.52 -7.46 16.30
N ASP A 168 4.34 -8.22 17.37
CA ASP A 168 4.34 -7.73 18.75
C ASP A 168 5.72 -7.81 19.43
N ILE A 169 6.67 -8.55 18.86
CA ILE A 169 8.04 -8.65 19.38
C ILE A 169 8.85 -7.42 18.95
N LEU A 170 9.39 -6.70 19.92
CA LEU A 170 10.22 -5.50 19.71
C LEU A 170 11.69 -5.87 19.48
N TYR A 171 12.21 -6.74 20.35
CA TYR A 171 13.59 -7.24 20.28
C TYR A 171 13.72 -8.53 21.08
N ILE A 172 14.78 -9.28 20.79
CA ILE A 172 15.22 -10.42 21.59
C ILE A 172 16.64 -10.13 22.08
N GLU A 173 16.83 -10.23 23.38
CA GLU A 173 18.08 -10.00 24.08
C GLU A 173 18.65 -11.33 24.58
N ALA A 174 19.95 -11.57 24.40
CA ALA A 174 20.61 -12.69 25.06
C ALA A 174 20.59 -12.45 26.57
N PHE A 175 19.99 -13.38 27.32
CA PHE A 175 19.80 -13.25 28.77
C PHE A 175 20.09 -14.59 29.45
N GLU A 176 21.04 -14.57 30.38
CA GLU A 176 21.57 -15.79 31.05
C GLU A 176 21.99 -16.87 30.05
N HIS A 177 21.42 -18.08 30.16
CA HIS A 177 21.67 -19.22 29.28
C HIS A 177 20.69 -19.31 28.09
N GLY A 178 19.77 -18.35 27.96
CA GLY A 178 18.75 -18.33 26.92
C GLY A 178 18.55 -16.93 26.34
N ALA A 179 17.30 -16.49 26.28
CA ALA A 179 16.94 -15.20 25.72
C ALA A 179 15.71 -14.57 26.38
N ARG A 180 15.75 -13.24 26.49
CA ARG A 180 14.58 -12.42 26.86
C ARG A 180 13.94 -11.89 25.59
N ILE A 181 12.65 -12.17 25.42
CA ILE A 181 11.84 -11.69 24.30
C ILE A 181 10.98 -10.55 24.82
N ALA A 182 11.26 -9.33 24.36
CA ALA A 182 10.48 -8.16 24.72
C ALA A 182 9.40 -7.91 23.68
N THR A 183 8.14 -7.88 24.12
CA THR A 183 6.98 -7.56 23.28
C THR A 183 6.39 -6.20 23.66
N LYS A 184 5.38 -5.73 22.93
CA LYS A 184 4.65 -4.50 23.25
C LYS A 184 3.97 -4.53 24.63
N SER A 185 3.56 -5.71 25.09
CA SER A 185 2.73 -5.87 26.30
C SER A 185 3.42 -6.58 27.45
N ALA A 186 4.40 -7.45 27.17
CA ALA A 186 5.07 -8.27 28.17
C ALA A 186 6.51 -8.66 27.75
N GLU A 187 7.30 -9.11 28.72
CA GLU A 187 8.58 -9.76 28.47
C GLU A 187 8.49 -11.25 28.82
N TYR A 188 9.14 -12.09 28.02
CA TYR A 188 9.19 -13.53 28.20
C TYR A 188 10.65 -13.99 28.32
N ILE A 189 10.93 -14.95 29.21
CA ILE A 189 12.26 -15.53 29.37
C ILE A 189 12.23 -16.95 28.81
N SER A 190 12.92 -17.16 27.70
CA SER A 190 13.09 -18.46 27.08
C SER A 190 14.42 -19.08 27.49
N LYS A 191 14.43 -20.41 27.63
CA LYS A 191 15.66 -21.19 27.78
C LYS A 191 16.41 -21.34 26.44
N THR A 192 15.75 -21.04 25.32
CA THR A 192 16.32 -21.14 23.98
C THR A 192 17.34 -20.02 23.75
N PRO A 193 18.58 -20.34 23.32
CA PRO A 193 19.60 -19.33 23.02
C PRO A 193 19.20 -18.39 21.88
N LEU A 194 19.64 -17.12 21.96
CA LEU A 194 19.35 -16.08 20.96
C LEU A 194 19.68 -16.50 19.52
N LYS A 195 20.72 -17.31 19.31
CA LYS A 195 21.12 -17.80 17.98
C LYS A 195 20.10 -18.78 17.40
N GLU A 196 19.57 -19.69 18.21
CA GLU A 196 18.57 -20.65 17.76
C GLU A 196 17.24 -19.94 17.44
N LEU A 197 16.86 -18.95 18.25
CA LEU A 197 15.70 -18.10 17.96
C LEU A 197 15.86 -17.31 16.66
N GLU A 198 17.07 -16.81 16.35
CA GLU A 198 17.38 -16.12 15.09
C GLU A 198 17.26 -17.06 13.87
N GLU A 199 17.78 -18.30 13.99
CA GLU A 199 17.68 -19.32 12.95
C GLU A 199 16.21 -19.71 12.71
N GLN A 200 15.43 -19.88 13.78
CA GLN A 200 13.99 -20.16 13.70
C GLN A 200 13.25 -19.02 12.98
N LEU A 201 13.42 -17.77 13.42
CA LEU A 201 12.79 -16.60 12.80
C LEU A 201 13.13 -16.48 11.31
N SER A 202 14.38 -16.73 10.95
CA SER A 202 14.83 -16.71 9.56
C SER A 202 14.16 -17.82 8.72
N SER A 203 14.06 -19.03 9.26
CA SER A 203 13.42 -20.17 8.58
C SER A 203 11.91 -20.00 8.38
N GLU A 204 11.26 -19.26 9.28
CA GLU A 204 9.84 -18.90 9.17
C GLU A 204 9.58 -17.71 8.23
N GLY A 205 10.63 -17.17 7.57
CA GLY A 205 10.50 -16.05 6.63
C GLY A 205 10.27 -14.70 7.31
N LEU A 206 10.58 -14.57 8.60
CA LEU A 206 10.42 -13.34 9.38
C LEU A 206 11.65 -12.43 9.21
N GLY A 207 11.85 -11.93 7.99
CA GLY A 207 12.99 -11.10 7.59
C GLY A 207 13.07 -9.72 8.25
N GLN A 208 12.08 -9.32 9.06
CA GLN A 208 12.10 -8.09 9.83
C GLN A 208 13.01 -8.17 11.07
N PHE A 209 13.44 -9.38 11.49
CA PHE A 209 14.34 -9.55 12.62
C PHE A 209 15.79 -9.52 12.17
N VAL A 210 16.51 -8.47 12.56
CA VAL A 210 17.90 -8.24 12.18
C VAL A 210 18.81 -8.33 13.39
N ARG A 211 19.92 -9.08 13.25
CA ARG A 211 20.92 -9.14 14.30
C ARG A 211 21.83 -7.94 14.23
N VAL A 212 21.70 -7.05 15.22
CA VAL A 212 22.40 -5.77 15.28
C VAL A 212 23.52 -5.77 16.31
N HIS A 213 23.56 -6.76 17.19
CA HIS A 213 24.59 -6.91 18.20
C HIS A 213 24.76 -8.40 18.56
N ARG A 214 25.90 -8.75 19.17
CA ARG A 214 26.11 -10.12 19.67
C ARG A 214 25.06 -10.57 20.69
N SER A 215 24.38 -9.62 21.33
CA SER A 215 23.36 -9.86 22.35
C SER A 215 21.96 -9.39 21.96
N TYR A 216 21.75 -8.88 20.75
CA TYR A 216 20.44 -8.34 20.35
C TYR A 216 20.06 -8.71 18.92
N LEU A 217 18.85 -9.22 18.78
CA LEU A 217 18.07 -9.31 17.56
C LEU A 217 16.93 -8.30 17.65
N VAL A 218 16.74 -7.47 16.62
CA VAL A 218 15.79 -6.35 16.67
C VAL A 218 14.77 -6.52 15.55
N ASN A 219 13.50 -6.32 15.88
CA ASN A 219 12.46 -6.17 14.87
C ASN A 219 12.53 -4.75 14.29
N MET A 220 12.87 -4.67 13.01
CA MET A 220 13.12 -3.41 12.33
C MET A 220 11.85 -2.56 12.16
N ASP A 221 10.66 -3.17 12.16
CA ASP A 221 9.37 -2.46 12.13
C ASP A 221 9.16 -1.59 13.38
N HIS A 222 9.86 -1.90 14.48
CA HIS A 222 9.77 -1.16 15.75
C HIS A 222 10.88 -0.13 15.95
N VAL A 223 11.77 0.06 14.97
CA VAL A 223 12.84 1.05 15.04
C VAL A 223 12.30 2.43 14.68
N ARG A 224 12.30 3.36 15.64
CA ARG A 224 11.83 4.74 15.44
C ARG A 224 12.92 5.67 14.94
N LYS A 225 14.15 5.49 15.40
CA LYS A 225 15.30 6.31 14.95
C LYS A 225 16.62 5.59 15.13
N ILE A 226 17.60 5.97 14.30
CA ILE A 226 19.00 5.57 14.44
C ILE A 226 19.76 6.74 15.07
N SER A 227 20.37 6.50 16.23
CA SER A 227 21.22 7.47 16.93
C SER A 227 22.69 7.21 16.62
N ARG A 228 23.45 8.27 16.39
CA ARG A 228 24.91 8.23 16.20
C ARG A 228 25.55 9.19 17.20
N ASN A 229 26.48 8.70 18.03
CA ASN A 229 27.22 9.58 18.92
C ASN A 229 28.47 10.16 18.23
N TYR A 230 29.10 11.16 18.86
CA TYR A 230 30.33 11.80 18.37
C TYR A 230 31.50 10.83 18.13
N PHE A 231 31.49 9.65 18.77
CA PHE A 231 32.49 8.60 18.61
C PHE A 231 32.12 7.59 17.52
N GLY A 232 31.08 7.87 16.71
CA GLY A 232 30.64 7.01 15.61
C GLY A 232 29.93 5.72 16.04
N THR A 233 29.61 5.57 17.33
CA THR A 233 28.80 4.45 17.84
C THR A 233 27.36 4.64 17.38
N VAL A 234 26.76 3.58 16.85
CA VAL A 234 25.39 3.56 16.35
C VAL A 234 24.51 2.84 17.37
N ALA A 235 23.32 3.36 17.59
CA ALA A 235 22.28 2.70 18.39
C ALA A 235 20.92 2.85 17.71
N LEU A 236 20.07 1.84 17.86
CA LEU A 236 18.68 1.87 17.43
C LEU A 236 17.82 2.28 18.62
N VAL A 237 16.87 3.18 18.40
CA VAL A 237 15.87 3.55 19.41
C VAL A 237 14.52 3.00 18.96
N LEU A 238 13.94 2.15 19.80
CA LEU A 238 12.70 1.45 19.52
C LEU A 238 11.46 2.27 19.90
N SER A 239 10.28 1.75 19.52
CA SER A 239 8.97 2.31 19.82
C SER A 239 8.66 2.43 21.31
N ASN A 240 9.25 1.58 22.15
CA ASN A 240 9.16 1.64 23.62
C ASN A 240 10.28 2.47 24.28
N ASP A 241 10.95 3.35 23.52
CA ASP A 241 12.10 4.16 23.94
C ASP A 241 13.37 3.39 24.34
N LYS A 242 13.37 2.06 24.27
CA LYS A 242 14.59 1.26 24.49
C LYS A 242 15.64 1.62 23.45
N THR A 243 16.86 1.86 23.91
CA THR A 243 18.02 2.09 23.06
C THR A 243 18.90 0.84 23.02
N ILE A 244 19.12 0.29 21.82
CA ILE A 244 19.91 -0.91 21.58
C ILE A 244 21.19 -0.54 20.84
N PRO A 245 22.38 -0.85 21.37
CA PRO A 245 23.64 -0.56 20.69
C PRO A 245 23.82 -1.48 19.48
N VAL A 246 24.39 -0.93 18.41
CA VAL A 246 24.78 -1.70 17.22
C VAL A 246 26.25 -2.07 17.32
N GLY A 247 26.54 -3.37 17.25
CA GLY A 247 27.91 -3.89 17.28
C GLY A 247 28.66 -3.53 15.99
N ARG A 248 29.96 -3.27 16.10
CA ARG A 248 30.81 -2.86 14.97
C ARG A 248 30.75 -3.82 13.78
N SER A 249 30.73 -5.13 14.04
CA SER A 249 30.65 -6.19 13.03
C SER A 249 29.28 -6.31 12.34
N TYR A 250 28.23 -5.73 12.94
CA TYR A 250 26.84 -5.81 12.43
C TYR A 250 26.42 -4.55 11.67
N ARG A 251 27.31 -3.55 11.57
CA ARG A 251 27.01 -2.29 10.89
C ARG A 251 26.72 -2.47 9.40
N LYS A 252 27.47 -3.37 8.74
CA LYS A 252 27.26 -3.69 7.32
C LYS A 252 25.87 -4.26 7.05
N VAL A 253 25.41 -5.18 7.92
CA VAL A 253 24.06 -5.77 7.84
C VAL A 253 22.98 -4.69 7.99
N LEU A 254 23.20 -3.75 8.90
CA LEU A 254 22.28 -2.62 9.08
C LEU A 254 22.26 -1.69 7.86
N ASP A 255 23.42 -1.38 7.30
CA ASP A 255 23.52 -0.51 6.11
C ASP A 255 22.87 -1.19 4.87
N GLU A 256 23.03 -2.51 4.71
CA GLU A 256 22.38 -3.30 3.66
C GLU A 256 20.85 -3.36 3.82
N TYR A 257 20.34 -3.37 5.05
CA TYR A 257 18.90 -3.39 5.31
C TYR A 257 18.18 -2.07 4.93
N PHE A 258 18.89 -0.94 4.98
CA PHE A 258 18.32 0.39 4.68
C PHE A 258 18.69 0.93 3.28
N SER A 259 19.44 0.16 2.48
CA SER A 259 19.80 0.50 1.10
C SER A 259 18.73 0.05 0.12
#